data_AF-A0A351V959-F1
#
_entry.id   AF-A0A351V959-F1
#
_cell.length_a   1.000
_cell.length_b   1.000
_cell.length_c   1.000
_cell.angle_alpha   90.00
_cell.angle_beta   90.00
_cell.angle_gamma   90.00
#
_symmetry.space_group_name_H-M   'P 1'
#
loop_
_entity.id
_entity.type
_entity.pdbx_description
1 polymer ?
#
loop_
_entity_poly.entity_id
_entity_poly.type
_entity_poly.pdbx_seq_one_letter_code
_entity_poly.pdbx_strand_id
1 'polypeptide(L)' 'MSQKELRELYNEYLEKGKQMYVAKVTGIDGSILSKFKTGKFDLYPHLFEKLEAYLTSNAH' A
#
# COMPACT_ATOMS: atom_id res chain seq x y z
N MET A 1 -3.66 -8.76 -7.83
CA MET A 1 -2.55 -9.25 -6.99
C MET A 1 -3.11 -9.93 -5.74
N SER A 2 -2.31 -10.67 -4.98
CA SER A 2 -2.65 -11.14 -3.63
C SER A 2 -2.23 -10.12 -2.55
N GLN A 3 -2.75 -10.26 -1.31
CA GLN A 3 -2.35 -9.43 -0.16
C GLN A 3 -0.83 -9.45 0.07
N LYS A 4 -0.19 -10.61 -0.14
CA LYS A 4 1.25 -10.77 0.02
C LYS A 4 2.03 -10.03 -1.07
N GLU A 5 1.67 -10.22 -2.33
CA GLU A 5 2.35 -9.56 -3.46
C GLU A 5 2.20 -8.03 -3.37
N LEU A 6 1.01 -7.54 -3.03
CA LEU A 6 0.79 -6.11 -2.84
C LEU A 6 1.62 -5.55 -1.68
N ARG A 7 1.81 -6.33 -0.61
CA ARG A 7 2.66 -5.94 0.53
C ARG A 7 4.13 -5.87 0.14
N GLU A 8 4.62 -6.83 -0.64
CA GLU A 8 5.99 -6.84 -1.14
C GLU A 8 6.24 -5.61 -2.02
N LEU A 9 5.37 -5.37 -3.00
CA LEU A 9 5.44 -4.18 -3.86
C LEU A 9 5.35 -2.87 -3.07
N TYR A 10 4.47 -2.83 -2.06
CA TYR A 10 4.34 -1.68 -1.19
C TYR A 10 5.62 -1.40 -0.39
N ASN A 11 6.25 -2.45 0.15
CA ASN A 11 7.51 -2.31 0.88
C ASN A 11 8.65 -1.86 -0.03
N GLU A 12 8.75 -2.40 -1.25
CA GLU A 12 9.73 -1.95 -2.25
C GLU A 12 9.54 -0.48 -2.64
N TYR A 13 8.30 -0.04 -2.84
CA TYR A 13 7.99 1.37 -3.09
C TYR A 13 8.48 2.26 -1.94
N LEU A 14 8.32 1.83 -0.69
CA LEU A 14 8.73 2.61 0.48
C LEU A 14 10.25 2.75 0.65
N GLU A 15 11.08 1.97 -0.05
CA GLU A 15 12.54 2.18 -0.07
C GLU A 15 12.92 3.51 -0.76
N LYS A 16 12.08 3.97 -1.71
CA LYS A 16 12.30 5.22 -2.47
C LYS A 16 11.25 6.30 -2.17
N GLY A 17 10.04 5.87 -1.83
CA GLY A 17 8.87 6.70 -1.57
C GLY A 17 8.61 6.95 -0.09
N LYS A 18 7.51 7.64 0.21
CA LYS A 18 7.08 7.92 1.58
C LYS A 18 5.66 7.43 1.81
N GLN A 19 5.44 6.69 2.89
CA GLN A 19 4.12 6.21 3.30
C GLN A 19 3.09 7.34 3.44
N MET A 20 3.51 8.52 3.94
CA MET A 20 2.61 9.69 4.04
C MET A 20 2.03 10.12 2.70
N TYR A 21 2.81 10.01 1.62
CA TYR A 21 2.35 10.38 0.28
C TYR A 21 1.33 9.35 -0.22
N VAL A 22 1.59 8.06 -0.01
CA VAL A 22 0.63 6.99 -0.32
C VAL A 22 -0.67 7.19 0.45
N ALA A 23 -0.60 7.47 1.75
CA ALA A 23 -1.78 7.75 2.58
C ALA A 23 -2.59 8.95 2.05
N LYS A 24 -1.90 10.04 1.66
CA LYS A 24 -2.54 11.24 1.10
C LYS A 24 -3.24 10.96 -0.23
N VAL A 25 -2.61 10.21 -1.13
CA VAL A 25 -3.15 9.94 -2.48
C VAL A 25 -4.26 8.89 -2.44
N THR A 26 -4.05 7.80 -1.72
CA THR A 26 -5.01 6.68 -1.63
C THR A 26 -6.15 6.98 -0.65
N GLY A 27 -5.98 7.94 0.26
CA GLY A 27 -6.89 8.19 1.37
C GLY A 27 -6.89 7.08 2.42
N ILE A 28 -5.92 6.16 2.38
CA ILE A 28 -5.78 5.08 3.38
C ILE A 28 -5.07 5.65 4.60
N ASP A 29 -5.60 5.34 5.78
CA ASP A 29 -4.99 5.76 7.03
C ASP A 29 -3.55 5.21 7.18
N GLY A 30 -2.63 6.07 7.61
CA GLY A 30 -1.22 5.71 7.75
C GLY A 30 -0.97 4.58 8.75
N SER A 31 -1.81 4.44 9.78
CA SER A 31 -1.72 3.33 10.73
C SER A 31 -2.13 2.00 10.09
N ILE A 32 -3.12 2.01 9.18
CA ILE A 32 -3.53 0.83 8.42
C ILE A 32 -2.40 0.41 7.49
N LEU A 33 -1.80 1.35 6.75
CA LEU A 33 -0.66 1.08 5.88
C LEU A 33 0.54 0.51 6.66
N SER A 34 0.84 1.06 7.85
CA SER A 34 1.92 0.56 8.71
C SER A 34 1.67 -0.88 9.18
N LYS A 35 0.44 -1.19 9.61
CA LYS A 35 0.05 -2.55 9.99
C LYS A 35 0.08 -3.51 8.79
N PHE A 36 -0.34 -3.04 7.62
CA PHE A 36 -0.29 -3.80 6.39
C PHE A 36 1.14 -4.14 5.98
N LYS A 37 2.04 -3.16 5.96
CA LYS A 37 3.46 -3.37 5.62
C LYS A 37 4.14 -4.40 6.54
N THR A 38 3.79 -4.40 7.84
CA THR A 38 4.36 -5.34 8.82
C THR A 38 3.70 -6.71 8.84
N GLY A 39 2.69 -6.96 8.00
CA GLY A 39 1.99 -8.23 7.93
C GLY A 39 1.05 -8.51 9.09
N LYS A 40 0.78 -7.52 9.94
CA LYS A 40 -0.13 -7.64 11.08
C LYS A 40 -1.60 -7.50 10.69
N PHE A 41 -1.87 -7.01 9.49
CA PHE A 41 -3.21 -6.72 8.99
C PHE A 41 -3.25 -6.91 7.48
N ASP A 42 -4.33 -7.51 6.99
CA ASP A 42 -4.63 -7.57 5.57
C ASP A 42 -5.65 -6.48 5.23
N LEU A 43 -5.48 -5.83 4.09
CA LEU A 43 -6.35 -4.72 3.68
C LEU A 43 -7.75 -5.24 3.33
N TYR A 44 -8.77 -4.50 3.75
CA TYR A 44 -10.12 -4.68 3.22
C TYR A 44 -10.12 -4.52 1.70
N PRO A 45 -11.02 -5.19 0.96
CA PRO A 45 -11.02 -5.18 -0.52
C PRO A 45 -10.95 -3.78 -1.13
N HIS A 46 -11.73 -2.83 -0.62
CA HIS A 46 -11.74 -1.45 -1.11
C HIS A 46 -10.43 -0.68 -0.83
N LEU A 47 -9.68 -1.02 0.22
CA LEU A 47 -8.37 -0.42 0.50
C LEU A 47 -7.27 -1.10 -0.33
N PHE A 48 -7.42 -2.41 -0.53
CA PHE A 48 -6.53 -3.20 -1.38
C PHE A 48 -6.54 -2.66 -2.81
N GLU A 49 -7.72 -2.50 -3.41
CA GLU A 49 -7.88 -1.95 -4.78
C GLU A 49 -7.28 -0.55 -4.90
N LYS A 50 -7.47 0.32 -3.91
CA LYS A 50 -6.89 1.67 -3.90
C LYS A 50 -5.36 1.65 -3.87
N LEU A 51 -4.77 0.80 -3.03
CA LEU A 51 -3.32 0.70 -2.91
C LEU A 51 -2.71 0.01 -4.14
N GLU A 52 -3.36 -1.03 -4.66
CA GLU A 52 -2.98 -1.72 -5.90
C GLU A 52 -3.01 -0.77 -7.09
N ALA A 53 -4.10 -0.04 -7.29
CA ALA A 53 -4.22 0.95 -8.36
C ALA A 53 -3.13 2.03 -8.25
N TYR A 54 -2.84 2.52 -7.04
CA TYR A 54 -1.79 3.51 -6.84
C TYR A 54 -0.39 2.97 -7.20
N LEU A 55 -0.05 1.77 -6.72
CA LEU A 55 1.28 1.19 -6.93
C LEU A 55 1.49 0.74 -8.38
N THR A 56 0.45 0.24 -9.05
CA THR A 56 0.50 -0.16 -10.46
C THR A 56 0.43 1.03 -11.42
N SER A 57 -0.31 2.08 -11.07
CA SER A 57 -0.42 3.28 -11.92
C SER A 57 0.82 4.20 -11.85
N ASN A 58 1.60 4.15 -10.76
CA ASN A 58 2.87 4.91 -10.62
C ASN A 58 4.12 4.08 -10.96
N ALA A 59 3.98 2.89 -11.55
CA ALA A 59 5.10 2.06 -11.98
C ALA A 59 5.70 2.45 -13.35
N HIS A 60 5.41 3.65 -13.85
CA HIS A 60 5.89 4.18 -15.13
C HIS A 60 6.98 5.24 -14.96
#